data_AF-A0A2K2VUW8-F1
#
_entry.id   AF-A0A2K2VUW8-F1
#
_cell.length_a   1.000
_cell.length_b   1.000
_cell.length_c   1.000
_cell.angle_alpha   90.00
_cell.angle_beta   90.00
_cell.angle_gamma   90.00
#
_symmetry.space_group_name_H-M   'P 1'
#
loop_
_entity.id
_entity.type
_entity.pdbx_description
1 polymer ?
#
loop_
_entity_poly.entity_id
_entity_poly.type
_entity_poly.pdbx_seq_one_letter_code
_entity_poly.pdbx_strand_id
1 'polypeptide(L)'
;MTKRMKGLLILFLFIPAWFVLVGYPTLAASKPPEQGTFLPQFQLVVPDDSEAQGYLGLSGSGEFTVSEINAPVVVIQIFSRY
;
A
#
# COMPACT_ATOMS: atom_id res chain seq x y z
N MET A 1 10.92 15.37 -44.53
CA MET A 1 10.73 14.61 -43.27
C MET A 1 10.24 13.20 -43.60
N THR A 2 11.10 12.18 -43.58
CA THR A 2 10.70 10.81 -43.95
C THR A 2 9.71 10.25 -42.90
N LYS A 3 8.78 9.38 -43.30
CA LYS A 3 7.75 8.79 -42.42
C LYS A 3 8.35 8.17 -41.13
N ARG A 4 9.60 7.69 -41.22
CA ARG A 4 10.42 7.18 -40.11
C ARG A 4 10.81 8.25 -39.09
N MET A 5 11.15 9.47 -39.51
CA MET A 5 11.53 10.57 -38.61
C MET A 5 10.32 11.09 -37.80
N LYS A 6 9.13 11.13 -38.40
CA LYS A 6 7.91 11.54 -37.69
C LYS A 6 7.51 10.53 -36.61
N GLY A 7 7.64 9.23 -36.89
CA GLY A 7 7.39 8.18 -35.90
C GLY A 7 8.35 8.24 -34.71
N LEU A 8 9.63 8.53 -34.97
CA LEU A 8 10.63 8.69 -33.91
C LEU A 8 10.33 9.91 -33.01
N LEU A 9 9.88 11.02 -33.61
CA LEU A 9 9.48 12.21 -32.85
C LEU A 9 8.22 12.00 -32.02
N ILE A 10 7.24 11.26 -32.55
CA ILE A 10 6.03 10.91 -31.81
C ILE A 10 6.40 10.03 -30.61
N LEU A 11 7.25 9.02 -30.80
CA LEU A 11 7.72 8.16 -29.70
C LEU A 11 8.44 8.98 -28.62
N PHE A 12 9.29 9.93 -29.03
CA PHE A 12 10.04 10.78 -28.10
C PHE A 12 9.15 11.72 -27.29
N LEU A 13 7.98 12.12 -27.80
CA LEU A 13 6.99 12.90 -27.05
C LEU A 13 6.08 12.04 -26.17
N PHE A 14 5.75 10.82 -26.61
CA PHE A 14 4.85 9.93 -25.88
C PHE A 14 5.49 9.29 -24.65
N ILE A 15 6.77 8.94 -24.69
CA ILE A 15 7.48 8.32 -23.55
C ILE A 15 7.48 9.23 -22.31
N PRO A 16 7.92 10.51 -22.37
CA PRO A 16 7.90 11.38 -21.20
C PRO A 16 6.47 11.70 -20.75
N ALA A 17 5.51 11.85 -21.67
CA ALA A 17 4.11 12.04 -21.32
C ALA A 17 3.54 10.83 -20.56
N TRP A 18 3.92 9.61 -20.97
CA TRP A 18 3.56 8.38 -20.27
C TRP A 18 4.21 8.30 -18.89
N PHE A 19 5.49 8.65 -18.76
CA PHE A 19 6.17 8.70 -17.46
C PHE A 19 5.56 9.74 -16.52
N VAL A 20 5.04 10.86 -17.03
CA VAL A 20 4.29 11.85 -16.22
C VAL A 20 2.92 11.31 -15.79
N LEU A 21 2.25 10.52 -16.64
CA LEU A 21 0.94 9.93 -16.31
C LEU A 21 1.03 8.76 -15.31
N VAL A 22 2.09 7.96 -15.40
CA VAL A 22 2.31 6.77 -14.55
C VAL A 22 3.16 7.11 -13.32
N GLY A 23 3.90 8.21 -13.36
CA GLY A 23 4.72 8.74 -12.27
C GLY A 23 3.91 9.47 -11.21
N TYR A 24 2.85 8.84 -10.67
CA TYR A 24 2.45 9.19 -9.32
C TYR A 24 3.50 8.59 -8.39
N PRO A 25 4.30 9.41 -7.69
CA PRO A 25 5.11 8.84 -6.64
C PRO A 25 4.14 8.17 -5.66
N THR A 26 4.45 6.93 -5.32
CA THR A 26 4.08 6.37 -4.04
C THR A 26 4.51 7.39 -2.99
N LEU A 27 3.62 8.31 -2.61
CA LEU A 27 3.85 9.25 -1.51
C LEU A 27 3.82 8.41 -0.23
N ALA A 28 4.93 7.73 0.03
CA ALA A 28 5.20 7.18 1.33
C ALA A 28 5.05 8.34 2.33
N ALA A 29 4.29 8.11 3.39
CA ALA A 29 4.04 9.14 4.38
C ALA A 29 5.38 9.68 4.90
N SER A 30 5.60 10.99 4.73
CA SER A 30 6.84 11.67 5.11
C SER A 30 6.99 11.83 6.63
N LYS A 31 5.95 11.50 7.39
CA LYS A 31 5.89 11.59 8.85
C LYS A 31 5.08 10.43 9.41
N PRO A 32 5.39 9.98 10.65
CA PRO A 32 4.56 9.00 11.34
C PRO A 32 3.14 9.56 11.55
N PRO A 33 2.15 8.68 11.80
CA PRO A 33 0.79 9.11 12.17
C PRO A 33 0.84 10.00 13.41
N GLU A 34 0.10 11.11 13.38
CA GLU A 34 0.01 12.03 14.51
C GLU A 34 -1.02 11.52 15.53
N GLN A 35 -0.81 11.82 16.81
CA GLN A 35 -1.77 11.45 17.85
C GLN A 35 -3.14 12.07 17.56
N GLY A 36 -4.21 11.27 17.72
CA GLY A 36 -5.59 11.70 17.45
C GLY A 36 -5.98 11.65 15.97
N THR A 37 -5.06 11.29 15.07
CA THR A 37 -5.39 11.01 13.66
C THR A 37 -5.71 9.53 13.44
N PHE A 38 -6.24 9.21 12.26
CA PHE A 38 -6.51 7.83 11.88
C PHE A 38 -5.20 7.07 11.64
N LEU A 39 -5.18 5.81 12.10
CA LEU A 39 -4.13 4.87 11.72
C LEU A 39 -4.19 4.65 10.20
N PRO A 40 -3.05 4.71 9.47
CA PRO A 40 -3.02 4.40 8.05
C PRO A 40 -3.56 2.99 7.79
N GLN A 41 -4.28 2.82 6.68
CA GLN A 41 -4.69 1.49 6.25
C GLN A 41 -3.47 0.74 5.70
N PHE A 42 -3.25 -0.45 6.25
CA PHE A 42 -2.29 -1.42 5.74
C PHE A 42 -2.88 -2.82 5.85
N GLN A 43 -2.41 -3.71 4.98
CA GLN A 43 -2.80 -5.10 4.94
C GLN A 43 -1.80 -5.94 5.73
N LEU A 44 -2.32 -6.87 6.52
CA LEU A 44 -1.56 -7.88 7.25
C LEU A 44 -2.00 -9.26 6.78
N VAL A 45 -1.10 -10.23 6.80
CA VAL A 45 -1.44 -11.62 6.46
C VAL A 45 -2.21 -12.24 7.62
N VAL A 46 -3.31 -12.92 7.31
CA VAL A 46 -4.07 -13.70 8.30
C VAL A 46 -3.14 -14.77 8.90
N PRO A 47 -3.03 -14.87 10.25
CA PRO A 47 -2.16 -15.86 10.88
C PRO A 47 -2.53 -17.29 10.50
N ASP A 48 -1.56 -18.17 10.30
CA ASP A 48 -1.84 -19.60 10.05
C ASP A 48 -2.37 -20.33 11.30
N ASP A 49 -2.06 -19.79 12.49
CA ASP A 49 -2.48 -20.34 13.77
C ASP A 49 -3.94 -20.03 14.09
N SER A 50 -4.72 -21.08 14.38
CA SER A 50 -6.16 -20.96 14.66
C SER A 50 -6.47 -20.22 15.96
N GLU A 51 -5.58 -20.30 16.97
CA GLU A 51 -5.76 -19.59 18.23
C GLU A 51 -5.60 -18.08 18.03
N ALA A 52 -4.57 -17.66 17.29
CA ALA A 52 -4.36 -16.28 16.88
C ALA A 52 -5.50 -15.73 16.02
N GLN A 53 -6.02 -16.51 15.06
CA GLN A 53 -7.20 -16.10 14.29
C GLN A 53 -8.42 -15.87 15.21
N GLY A 54 -8.68 -16.80 16.13
CA GLY A 54 -9.78 -16.69 17.10
C GLY A 54 -9.63 -15.48 18.03
N TYR A 55 -8.42 -15.20 18.51
CA TYR A 55 -8.13 -14.03 19.34
C TYR A 55 -8.41 -12.70 18.60
N LEU A 56 -8.10 -12.63 17.31
CA LEU A 56 -8.34 -11.45 16.47
C LEU A 56 -9.78 -11.38 15.93
N GLY A 57 -10.57 -12.45 16.09
CA GLY A 57 -11.90 -12.57 15.51
C GLY A 57 -11.90 -12.68 13.98
N LEU A 58 -10.81 -13.18 13.40
CA LEU A 58 -10.66 -13.37 11.96
C LEU A 58 -11.05 -14.79 11.54
N SER A 59 -11.41 -14.96 10.27
CA SER A 59 -11.71 -16.27 9.69
C SER A 59 -11.21 -16.35 8.25
N GLY A 60 -10.71 -17.52 7.86
CA GLY A 60 -10.31 -17.80 6.48
C GLY A 60 -8.82 -17.57 6.24
N SER A 61 -8.48 -17.09 5.04
CA SER A 61 -7.09 -16.95 4.58
C SER A 61 -6.92 -15.68 3.75
N GLY A 62 -5.69 -15.21 3.61
CA GLY A 62 -5.35 -14.05 2.78
C GLY A 62 -4.85 -12.90 3.62
N GLU A 63 -5.34 -11.70 3.32
CA GLU A 63 -4.95 -10.47 4.00
C GLU A 63 -6.15 -9.84 4.70
N PHE A 64 -5.88 -9.12 5.78
CA PHE A 64 -6.88 -8.39 6.55
C PHE A 64 -6.36 -6.98 6.90
N THR A 65 -7.27 -6.07 7.23
CA THR A 65 -6.92 -4.74 7.77
C THR A 65 -7.21 -4.66 9.26
N VAL A 66 -6.54 -3.74 9.97
CA VAL A 66 -6.76 -3.55 11.42
C VAL A 66 -8.24 -3.28 11.76
N SER A 67 -9.00 -2.66 10.85
CA SER A 67 -10.43 -2.38 11.02
C SER A 67 -11.33 -3.62 11.01
N GLU A 68 -10.83 -4.76 10.52
CA GLU A 68 -11.57 -6.03 10.47
C GLU A 68 -11.40 -6.85 11.76
N ILE A 69 -10.51 -6.43 12.67
CA ILE A 69 -10.36 -7.04 13.99
C ILE A 69 -11.61 -6.75 14.82
N ASN A 70 -12.23 -7.79 15.36
CA ASN A 70 -13.42 -7.65 16.21
C ASN A 70 -13.02 -7.32 17.66
N ALA A 71 -12.58 -6.09 17.89
CA ALA A 71 -12.20 -5.60 19.22
C ALA A 71 -12.47 -4.10 19.39
N PRO A 72 -12.79 -3.63 20.61
CA PRO A 72 -12.99 -2.21 20.87
C PRO A 72 -11.69 -1.38 20.85
N VAL A 73 -10.55 -2.01 21.13
CA VAL A 73 -9.22 -1.37 21.16
C VAL A 73 -8.18 -2.35 20.61
N VAL A 74 -7.28 -1.86 19.76
CA VAL A 74 -6.17 -2.64 19.21
C VAL A 74 -4.85 -2.00 19.66
N VAL A 75 -3.96 -2.81 20.23
CA VAL A 75 -2.60 -2.39 20.61
C VAL A 75 -1.64 -2.89 19.54
N ILE A 76 -0.90 -1.95 18.93
CA ILE A 76 0.07 -2.26 17.87
C ILE A 76 1.47 -2.10 18.45
N GLN A 77 2.25 -3.18 18.44
CA GLN A 77 3.65 -3.16 18.84
C GLN A 77 4.54 -3.22 17.60
N ILE A 78 5.27 -2.13 17.36
CA ILE A 78 6.26 -2.06 16.29
C ILE A 78 7.63 -2.33 16.90
N PHE A 79 8.21 -3.48 16.56
CA PHE A 79 9.58 -3.80 16.95
C PHE A 79 10.56 -3.19 15.94
N SER A 80 11.53 -2.41 16.42
CA SER A 80 12.70 -2.09 15.60
C SER A 80 13.55 -3.35 15.50
N ARG A 81 13.65 -3.95 14.31
CA ARG A 81 14.51 -5.12 14.04
C ARG A 81 15.96 -4.72 13.71
N TYR A 82 16.35 -3.50 14.06
CA TYR A 82 17.67 -2.91 13.93
C TYR A 82 18.04 -2.18 15.21
#